data_AF-A0A4Q5QGJ6-F1
#
_entry.id   AF-A0A4Q5QGJ6-F1
#
_cell.length_a   1.000
_cell.length_b   1.000
_cell.length_c   1.000
_cell.angle_alpha   90.00
_cell.angle_beta   90.00
_cell.angle_gamma   90.00
#
_symmetry.space_group_name_H-M   'P 1'
#
loop_
_entity.id
_entity.type
_entity.pdbx_description
1 polymer ?
#
loop_
_entity_poly.entity_id
_entity_poly.type
_entity_poly.pdbx_seq_one_letter_code
_entity_poly.pdbx_strand_id
1 'polypeptide(L)'
;MNRFTIAQLTDLHVRPEGIPAYRVAETNMLAERALRRVATESPAVDAVIITGDLTDCGLPSEYELLLGMLRRTLTMPVYLI
;
A
#
# COMPACT_ATOMS: atom_id res chain seq x y z
N MET A 1 15.60 22.31 12.73
CA MET A 1 15.64 21.90 11.30
C MET A 1 14.33 21.19 11.00
N ASN A 2 13.57 21.63 10.00
CA ASN A 2 12.41 20.86 9.54
C ASN A 2 12.93 19.60 8.84
N ARG A 3 12.57 18.43 9.36
CA ARG A 3 12.92 17.13 8.76
C ARG A 3 11.78 16.72 7.84
N PHE A 4 12.10 16.39 6.59
CA PHE A 4 11.17 15.76 5.65
C PHE A 4 11.39 14.24 5.66
N THR A 5 10.33 13.47 5.86
CA THR A 5 10.37 12.01 6.01
C THR A 5 9.49 11.33 4.97
N ILE A 6 10.07 10.39 4.21
CA ILE A 6 9.36 9.59 3.21
C ILE A 6 9.29 8.15 3.70
N ALA A 7 8.10 7.54 3.65
CA ALA A 7 7.97 6.09 3.75
C ALA A 7 8.02 5.48 2.35
N GLN A 8 8.94 4.53 2.14
CA GLN A 8 9.00 3.74 0.91
C GLN A 8 8.46 2.34 1.18
N LEU A 9 7.50 1.91 0.38
CA LEU A 9 6.98 0.56 0.31
C LEU A 9 7.22 0.00 -1.10
N THR A 10 7.10 -1.30 -1.27
CA THR A 10 7.29 -1.98 -2.55
C THR A 10 6.55 -3.31 -2.57
N ASP A 11 6.30 -3.86 -3.77
CA ASP A 11 5.88 -5.25 -3.99
C ASP A 11 4.66 -5.64 -3.15
N LEU A 12 3.57 -4.87 -3.26
CA LEU A 12 2.35 -5.11 -2.49
C LEU A 12 1.62 -6.37 -2.94
N HIS A 13 1.73 -6.72 -4.23
CA HIS A 13 1.06 -7.86 -4.86
C HIS A 13 -0.42 -7.99 -4.45
N VAL A 14 -1.17 -6.87 -4.54
CA VAL A 14 -2.62 -6.88 -4.25
C VAL A 14 -3.32 -7.84 -5.21
N ARG A 15 -4.26 -8.63 -4.67
CA ARG A 15 -5.07 -9.64 -5.35
C ARG A 15 -6.56 -9.28 -5.27
N PRO A 16 -7.45 -9.88 -6.09
CA PRO A 16 -8.88 -9.74 -5.87
C PRO A 16 -9.29 -10.22 -4.48
N GLU A 17 -10.38 -9.69 -3.95
CA GLU A 17 -10.88 -10.04 -2.62
C GLU A 17 -11.09 -11.56 -2.46
N GLY A 18 -10.66 -12.10 -1.32
CA GLY A 18 -10.77 -13.54 -1.01
C GLY A 18 -9.78 -14.44 -1.75
N ILE A 19 -8.80 -13.90 -2.49
CA ILE A 19 -7.80 -14.68 -3.22
C ILE A 19 -6.40 -14.44 -2.64
N PRO A 20 -5.80 -15.40 -1.92
CA PRO A 20 -4.41 -15.29 -1.50
C PRO A 20 -3.45 -15.35 -2.69
N ALA A 21 -2.40 -14.53 -2.65
CA ALA A 21 -1.30 -14.60 -3.59
C ALA A 21 -0.61 -15.97 -3.49
N TYR A 22 -0.36 -16.58 -4.65
CA TYR A 22 0.26 -17.90 -4.77
C TYR A 22 -0.42 -19.00 -3.93
N ARG A 23 -1.71 -18.82 -3.56
CA ARG A 23 -2.48 -19.72 -2.68
C ARG A 23 -1.95 -19.85 -1.24
N VAL A 24 -1.04 -18.96 -0.83
CA VAL A 24 -0.34 -19.07 0.46
C VAL A 24 -0.36 -17.75 1.23
N ALA A 25 -0.20 -16.62 0.56
CA ALA A 25 -0.01 -15.34 1.21
C ALA A 25 -1.25 -14.44 1.11
N GLU A 26 -1.79 -14.05 2.26
CA GLU A 26 -2.84 -13.03 2.36
C GLU A 26 -2.25 -11.61 2.18
N THR A 27 -1.72 -11.33 0.97
CA THR A 27 -1.01 -10.08 0.65
C THR A 27 -1.87 -8.85 0.89
N ASN A 28 -3.16 -8.90 0.59
CA ASN A 28 -4.11 -7.82 0.84
C ASN A 28 -4.15 -7.37 2.32
N MET A 29 -4.23 -8.34 3.24
CA MET A 29 -4.21 -8.07 4.68
C MET A 29 -2.86 -7.47 5.12
N LEU A 30 -1.76 -8.01 4.60
CA LEU A 30 -0.41 -7.57 4.95
C LEU A 30 -0.12 -6.16 4.42
N ALA A 31 -0.51 -5.87 3.19
CA ALA A 31 -0.39 -4.56 2.56
C ALA A 31 -1.19 -3.51 3.33
N GLU A 32 -2.46 -3.79 3.64
CA GLU A 32 -3.28 -2.87 4.43
C GLU A 32 -2.71 -2.64 5.84
N ARG A 33 -2.16 -3.68 6.48
CA ARG A 33 -1.48 -3.54 7.78
C ARG A 33 -0.25 -2.63 7.68
N ALA A 34 0.56 -2.78 6.63
CA ALA A 34 1.72 -1.93 6.39
C ALA A 34 1.29 -0.47 6.17
N LEU A 35 0.28 -0.23 5.35
CA LEU A 35 -0.26 1.11 5.10
C LEU A 35 -0.79 1.76 6.38
N ARG A 36 -1.52 1.01 7.22
CA ARG A 36 -1.98 1.50 8.52
C ARG A 36 -0.83 1.82 9.47
N ARG A 37 0.23 1.01 9.48
CA ARG A 37 1.42 1.28 10.30
C ARG A 37 2.10 2.58 9.90
N VAL A 38 2.22 2.84 8.59
CA VAL A 38 2.76 4.11 8.06
C VAL A 38 1.84 5.29 8.43
N ALA A 39 0.52 5.11 8.30
CA ALA A 39 -0.46 6.15 8.63
C ALA A 39 -0.43 6.58 10.10
N THR A 40 -0.02 5.70 11.01
CA THR A 40 0.06 5.97 12.45
C THR A 40 1.48 6.28 12.93
N GLU A 41 2.44 6.51 12.03
CA GLU A 41 3.80 6.87 12.44
C GLU A 41 3.83 8.22 13.16
N SER A 42 4.67 8.32 14.19
CA SER A 42 4.85 9.54 14.97
C SER A 42 6.35 9.85 15.12
N PRO A 43 6.83 10.98 14.56
CA PRO A 43 6.08 11.98 13.79
C PRO A 43 5.53 11.42 12.47
N ALA A 44 4.44 12.03 11.96
CA ALA A 44 3.84 11.63 10.70
C ALA A 44 4.82 11.75 9.53
N VAL A 45 4.70 10.87 8.54
CA VAL A 45 5.47 10.94 7.30
C VAL A 45 4.88 11.98 6.35
N ASP A 46 5.73 12.65 5.59
CA ASP A 46 5.33 13.72 4.68
C ASP A 46 4.85 13.19 3.33
N ALA A 47 5.33 12.02 2.92
CA ALA A 47 4.91 11.33 1.70
C ALA A 47 5.13 9.82 1.77
N VAL A 48 4.38 9.09 0.95
CA VAL A 48 4.58 7.66 0.70
C VAL A 48 4.96 7.44 -0.76
N ILE A 49 5.95 6.60 -1.02
CA ILE A 49 6.30 6.12 -2.36
C ILE A 49 6.14 4.59 -2.38
N ILE A 50 5.47 4.06 -3.41
CA ILE A 50 5.31 2.61 -3.61
C ILE A 50 5.93 2.23 -4.96
N THR A 51 6.97 1.40 -4.93
CA THR A 51 7.95 1.29 -6.03
C THR A 51 7.73 0.14 -7.03
N GLY A 52 6.49 -0.22 -7.33
CA GLY A 52 6.16 -1.26 -8.31
C GLY A 52 5.46 -2.47 -7.69
N ASP A 53 5.09 -3.42 -8.56
CA ASP A 53 4.34 -4.65 -8.25
C ASP A 53 3.17 -4.39 -7.29
N LEU A 54 2.44 -3.32 -7.61
CA LEU A 54 1.29 -2.81 -6.86
C LEU A 54 0.19 -3.88 -6.76
N THR A 55 -0.01 -4.60 -7.85
CA THR A 55 -1.00 -5.68 -8.03
C THR A 55 -0.29 -6.90 -8.59
N ASP A 56 -0.76 -8.09 -8.28
CA ASP A 56 -0.08 -9.32 -8.70
C ASP A 56 -0.39 -9.72 -10.15
N CYS A 57 -1.59 -9.45 -10.66
CA CYS A 57 -2.02 -9.84 -12.01
C CYS A 57 -2.35 -8.66 -12.94
N GLY A 58 -2.31 -7.42 -12.45
CA GLY A 58 -2.65 -6.23 -13.22
C GLY A 58 -4.14 -6.13 -13.55
N LEU A 59 -5.01 -6.74 -12.73
CA LEU A 59 -6.45 -6.76 -12.99
C LEU A 59 -7.11 -5.45 -12.51
N PRO A 60 -8.18 -4.98 -13.19
CA PRO A 60 -8.94 -3.82 -12.72
C PRO A 60 -9.42 -3.95 -11.27
N SER A 61 -9.89 -5.12 -10.86
CA SER A 61 -10.37 -5.38 -9.49
C SER A 61 -9.25 -5.31 -8.43
N GLU A 62 -8.01 -5.64 -8.79
CA GLU A 62 -6.86 -5.49 -7.89
C GLU A 62 -6.54 -4.01 -7.66
N TYR A 63 -6.58 -3.22 -8.73
CA TYR A 63 -6.38 -1.76 -8.63
C TYR A 63 -7.53 -1.06 -7.90
N GLU A 64 -8.78 -1.49 -8.09
CA GLU A 64 -9.92 -0.97 -7.32
C GLU A 64 -9.74 -1.23 -5.81
N LEU A 65 -9.31 -2.44 -5.45
CA LEU A 65 -9.04 -2.79 -4.06
C LEU A 65 -7.87 -1.99 -3.49
N LEU A 66 -6.76 -1.89 -4.22
CA LEU A 66 -5.59 -1.08 -3.84
C LEU A 66 -5.98 0.39 -3.66
N LEU A 67 -6.72 0.98 -4.61
CA LEU A 67 -7.18 2.36 -4.51
C LEU A 67 -8.05 2.56 -3.27
N GLY A 68 -8.94 1.60 -2.98
CA GLY A 68 -9.70 1.58 -1.74
C GLY A 68 -8.82 1.53 -0.50
N MET A 69 -7.72 0.76 -0.50
CA MET A 69 -6.77 0.65 0.62
C MET A 69 -6.09 1.99 0.84
N LEU A 70 -5.49 2.55 -0.20
CA LEU A 70 -4.77 3.82 -0.13
C LEU A 70 -5.68 4.94 0.41
N ARG A 71 -6.89 5.09 -0.15
CA ARG A 71 -7.85 6.13 0.26
C ARG A 71 -8.30 6.03 1.72
N ARG A 72 -8.44 4.81 2.26
CA ARG A 72 -8.92 4.60 3.63
C ARG A 72 -7.81 4.65 4.69
N THR A 73 -6.55 4.50 4.29
CA THR A 73 -5.41 4.45 5.23
C THR A 73 -4.53 5.69 5.20
N LEU A 74 -4.21 6.23 4.02
CA LEU A 74 -3.21 7.28 3.87
C LEU A 74 -3.87 8.63 3.57
N THR A 75 -3.43 9.67 4.28
CA THR A 75 -3.95 11.05 4.12
C THR A 75 -2.92 12.00 3.50
N MET A 76 -1.66 11.59 3.45
CA MET A 76 -0.55 12.30 2.79
C MET A 76 -0.45 11.92 1.30
N PRO A 77 0.33 12.67 0.49
CA PRO A 77 0.58 12.32 -0.90
C PRO A 77 1.19 10.91 -1.06
N VAL A 78 0.68 10.17 -2.04
CA VAL A 78 1.17 8.85 -2.42
C VAL A 78 1.67 8.89 -3.87
N TYR A 79 2.91 8.52 -4.08
CA TYR A 79 3.51 8.36 -5.41
C TYR A 79 3.62 6.87 -5.73
N LEU A 80 3.11 6.47 -6.88
CA LEU A 80 3.10 5.09 -7.36
C LEU A 80 3.90 5.03 -8.66
N ILE A 81 4.72 4.00 -8.83
CA ILE A 81 5.40 3.67 -10.09
C ILE A 81 5.10 2.23 -10.52
#